data_AF-C0E4E9-F1
#
_entry.id   AF-C0E4E9-F1
#
_cell.length_a   1.000
_cell.length_b   1.000
_cell.length_c   1.000
_cell.angle_alpha   90.00
_cell.angle_beta   90.00
_cell.angle_gamma   90.00
#
_symmetry.space_group_name_H-M   'P 1'
#
loop_
_entity.id
_entity.type
_entity.pdbx_description
1 polymer ?
#
loop_
_entity_poly.entity_id
_entity_poly.type
_entity_poly.pdbx_seq_one_letter_code
_entity_poly.pdbx_strand_id
1 'polypeptide(L)'
;MTDSPDITEVKECFRASDDAKLLDAFQRFIASDKWPTSCHKWGEENAEEFSAFIQHIVPLLPVSTPVDVVGELCRNYMLGLAQVPQSIDIAAEVFVDFWNRKRAEEDNDVVSFLSFMLTHPDGDYVAETARNAVGLADQLGIDKAKDAK
;
A
#
# COMPACT_ATOMS: atom_id res chain seq x y z
N MET A 1 -1.76 17.88 26.83
CA MET A 1 -1.70 17.64 25.38
C MET A 1 -1.71 16.15 25.23
N THR A 2 -2.83 15.57 24.79
CA THR A 2 -2.87 14.16 24.42
C THR A 2 -1.95 13.97 23.22
N ASP A 3 -0.92 13.14 23.39
CA ASP A 3 -0.06 12.65 22.31
C ASP A 3 -0.93 12.31 21.11
N SER A 4 -0.78 13.08 20.03
CA SER A 4 -1.25 12.62 18.73
C SER A 4 -0.55 11.28 18.50
N PRO A 5 -1.28 10.22 18.09
CA PRO A 5 -0.66 8.91 17.89
C PRO A 5 0.54 9.08 16.96
N ASP A 6 1.73 8.82 17.51
CA ASP A 6 3.00 9.10 16.87
C ASP A 6 3.44 7.85 16.11
N ILE A 7 4.07 8.05 14.96
CA ILE A 7 4.66 6.97 14.18
C ILE A 7 5.68 6.15 15.00
N THR A 8 6.25 6.76 16.05
CA THR A 8 7.09 6.09 17.04
C THR A 8 6.40 4.90 17.69
N GLU A 9 5.14 5.02 18.09
CA GLU A 9 4.39 3.93 18.72
C GLU A 9 4.17 2.77 17.74
N VAL A 10 3.86 3.10 16.47
CA VAL A 10 3.72 2.10 15.39
C VAL A 10 5.05 1.37 15.15
N LYS A 11 6.17 2.10 15.07
CA LYS A 11 7.53 1.55 14.94
C LYS A 11 7.86 0.60 16.09
N GLU A 12 7.59 1.01 17.33
CA GLU A 12 7.83 0.20 18.53
C GLU A 12 6.98 -1.07 18.55
N CYS A 13 5.68 -0.97 18.24
CA CYS A 13 4.79 -2.12 18.18
C CYS A 13 5.22 -3.11 17.07
N PHE A 14 5.66 -2.59 15.91
CA PHE A 14 6.17 -3.41 14.81
C PHE A 14 7.43 -4.18 15.23
N ARG A 15 8.41 -3.49 15.83
CA ARG A 15 9.65 -4.11 16.34
C ARG A 15 9.39 -5.14 17.45
N ALA A 16 8.33 -4.93 18.23
CA ALA A 16 7.91 -5.86 19.28
C ALA A 16 7.18 -7.10 18.73
N SER A 17 6.83 -7.14 17.44
CA SER A 17 6.09 -8.25 16.79
C SER A 17 4.77 -8.60 17.49
N ASP A 18 4.07 -7.58 18.01
CA ASP A 18 2.76 -7.73 18.66
C ASP A 18 1.68 -7.21 17.71
N ASP A 19 1.14 -8.10 16.87
CA ASP A 19 0.20 -7.74 15.79
C ASP A 19 -1.06 -7.03 16.30
N ALA A 20 -1.56 -7.42 17.48
CA ALA A 20 -2.76 -6.82 18.05
C ALA A 20 -2.51 -5.36 18.43
N LYS A 21 -1.38 -5.08 19.09
CA LYS A 21 -1.00 -3.70 19.44
C LYS A 21 -0.58 -2.89 18.22
N LEU A 22 0.09 -3.53 17.26
CA LEU A 22 0.48 -2.89 16.01
C LEU A 22 -0.76 -2.41 15.24
N LEU A 23 -1.76 -3.27 15.11
CA LEU A 23 -3.00 -2.92 14.42
C LEU A 23 -3.75 -1.80 15.15
N ASP A 24 -3.86 -1.86 16.48
CA ASP A 24 -4.47 -0.78 17.28
C ASP A 24 -3.73 0.55 17.14
N ALA A 25 -2.41 0.54 17.28
CA ALA A 25 -1.56 1.71 17.12
C ALA A 25 -1.67 2.29 15.71
N PHE A 26 -1.66 1.43 14.69
CA PHE A 26 -1.79 1.85 13.30
C PHE A 26 -3.15 2.48 13.02
N GLN A 27 -4.24 1.88 13.52
CA GLN A 27 -5.59 2.43 13.38
C GLN A 27 -5.75 3.81 14.02
N ARG A 28 -5.15 4.02 15.20
CA ARG A 28 -5.09 5.34 15.83
C ARG A 28 -4.24 6.31 15.02
N PHE A 29 -3.09 5.86 14.53
CA PHE A 29 -2.16 6.66 13.74
C PHE A 29 -2.78 7.19 12.45
N ILE A 30 -3.45 6.34 11.66
CA ILE A 30 -4.10 6.76 10.40
C ILE A 30 -5.32 7.67 10.60
N ALA A 31 -5.81 7.82 11.83
CA ALA A 31 -6.84 8.81 12.16
C ALA A 31 -6.27 10.24 12.28
N SER A 32 -4.94 10.42 12.30
CA SER A 32 -4.28 11.73 12.32
C SER A 32 -3.98 12.24 10.91
N ASP A 33 -4.25 13.52 10.62
CA ASP A 33 -3.93 14.18 9.35
C ASP A 33 -2.44 14.14 8.94
N LYS A 34 -1.52 13.90 9.88
CA LYS A 34 -0.08 13.89 9.65
C LYS A 34 0.48 12.52 9.24
N TRP A 35 -0.34 11.47 9.31
CA TRP A 35 0.11 10.10 9.07
C TRP A 35 0.83 9.91 7.70
N PRO A 36 0.39 10.52 6.58
CA PRO A 36 1.02 10.30 5.28
C PRO A 36 2.46 10.83 5.27
N THR A 37 2.66 12.06 5.75
CA THR A 37 3.98 12.70 5.83
C THR A 37 4.93 11.93 6.75
N SER A 38 4.42 11.36 7.84
CA SER A 38 5.22 10.54 8.74
C SER A 38 5.67 9.23 8.08
N CYS A 39 4.79 8.56 7.32
CA CYS A 39 5.14 7.37 6.54
C CYS A 39 6.22 7.66 5.49
N HIS A 40 6.09 8.76 4.74
CA HIS A 40 7.11 9.19 3.77
C HIS A 40 8.48 9.32 4.42
N LYS A 41 8.57 10.05 5.54
CA LYS A 41 9.82 10.27 6.28
C LYS A 41 10.42 8.97 6.81
N TRP A 42 9.58 8.03 7.27
CA TRP A 42 10.08 6.72 7.70
C TRP A 42 10.77 5.99 6.55
N GLY A 43 10.21 6.04 5.34
CA GLY A 43 10.86 5.49 4.16
C GLY A 43 12.23 6.11 3.87
N GLU A 44 12.34 7.44 3.95
CA GLU A 44 13.60 8.16 3.77
C GLU A 44 14.64 7.82 4.84
N GLU A 45 14.21 7.64 6.10
CA GLU A 45 15.06 7.33 7.24
C GLU A 45 15.53 5.87 7.25
N ASN A 46 14.63 4.93 6.91
CA ASN A 46 14.87 3.50 7.02
C ASN A 46 13.98 2.71 6.03
N ALA A 47 14.42 2.68 4.78
CA ALA A 47 13.74 1.98 3.69
C ALA A 47 13.51 0.49 3.96
N GLU A 48 14.49 -0.21 4.55
CA GLU A 48 14.39 -1.65 4.83
C GLU A 48 13.29 -1.93 5.85
N GLU A 49 13.29 -1.20 6.96
CA GLU A 49 12.28 -1.37 8.00
C GLU A 49 10.88 -0.98 7.50
N PHE A 50 10.77 0.11 6.73
CA PHE A 50 9.47 0.51 6.21
C PHE A 50 8.94 -0.47 5.16
N SER A 51 9.82 -1.07 4.35
CA SER A 51 9.47 -2.14 3.42
C SER A 51 9.00 -3.41 4.14
N ALA A 52 9.67 -3.80 5.23
CA ALA A 52 9.22 -4.92 6.05
C ALA A 52 7.86 -4.61 6.73
N PHE A 53 7.68 -3.37 7.18
CA PHE A 53 6.45 -2.91 7.80
C PHE A 53 5.26 -2.95 6.84
N ILE A 54 5.38 -2.42 5.61
CA ILE A 54 4.24 -2.39 4.68
C ILE A 54 3.77 -3.79 4.30
N GLN A 55 4.72 -4.70 4.07
CA GLN A 55 4.46 -6.12 3.79
C GLN A 55 3.79 -6.83 4.98
N HIS A 56 4.00 -6.35 6.21
CA HIS A 56 3.41 -6.92 7.41
C HIS A 56 2.04 -6.33 7.77
N ILE A 57 1.91 -4.99 7.74
CA ILE A 57 0.69 -4.31 8.21
C ILE A 57 -0.47 -4.48 7.23
N VAL A 58 -0.23 -4.40 5.92
CA VAL A 58 -1.31 -4.43 4.92
C VAL A 58 -2.12 -5.74 4.97
N PRO A 59 -1.49 -6.93 5.07
CA PRO A 59 -2.21 -8.19 5.31
C PRO A 59 -3.05 -8.21 6.59
N LEU A 60 -2.61 -7.52 7.65
CA LEU A 60 -3.32 -7.44 8.93
C LEU A 60 -4.52 -6.48 8.91
N LEU A 61 -4.59 -5.57 7.93
CA LEU A 61 -5.69 -4.61 7.85
C LEU A 61 -7.04 -5.31 7.63
N PRO A 62 -8.09 -4.88 8.34
CA PRO A 62 -9.43 -5.40 8.14
C PRO A 62 -9.97 -5.00 6.76
N VAL A 63 -10.87 -5.81 6.20
CA VAL A 63 -11.54 -5.51 4.91
C VAL A 63 -12.40 -4.25 4.95
N SER A 64 -12.77 -3.79 6.15
CA SER A 64 -13.44 -2.51 6.37
C SER A 64 -12.52 -1.30 6.19
N THR A 65 -11.19 -1.50 6.12
CA THR A 65 -10.27 -0.40 5.83
C THR A 65 -10.59 0.15 4.44
N PRO A 66 -10.74 1.48 4.29
CA PRO A 66 -10.91 2.11 2.99
C PRO A 66 -9.74 1.85 2.03
N VAL A 67 -10.01 1.69 0.74
CA VAL A 67 -8.97 1.45 -0.28
C VAL A 67 -8.03 2.65 -0.39
N ASP A 68 -8.56 3.87 -0.25
CA ASP A 68 -7.79 5.11 -0.31
C ASP A 68 -6.69 5.16 0.77
N VAL A 69 -6.97 4.68 1.98
CA VAL A 69 -5.98 4.57 3.07
C VAL A 69 -4.83 3.63 2.68
N VAL A 70 -5.15 2.47 2.09
CA VAL A 70 -4.11 1.51 1.66
C VAL A 70 -3.33 2.06 0.48
N GLY A 71 -4.01 2.71 -0.47
CA GLY A 71 -3.38 3.38 -1.61
C GLY A 71 -2.47 4.53 -1.18
N GLU A 72 -2.87 5.33 -0.19
CA GLU A 72 -2.06 6.41 0.35
C GLU A 72 -0.83 5.87 1.10
N LEU A 73 -0.96 4.76 1.83
CA LEU A 73 0.19 4.10 2.46
C LEU A 73 1.19 3.63 1.40
N CYS A 74 0.69 2.95 0.36
CA CYS A 74 1.51 2.49 -0.76
C CYS A 74 2.18 3.65 -1.51
N ARG A 75 1.47 4.77 -1.71
CA ARG A 75 2.01 6.00 -2.31
C ARG A 75 3.16 6.56 -1.49
N ASN A 76 2.98 6.73 -0.18
CA ASN A 76 4.02 7.28 0.69
C ASN A 76 5.21 6.34 0.82
N TYR A 77 5.00 5.03 0.73
CA TYR A 77 6.04 4.03 0.59
C TYR A 77 6.85 4.19 -0.69
N MET A 78 6.21 4.23 -1.85
CA MET A 78 6.91 4.45 -3.13
C MET A 78 7.66 5.79 -3.16
N LEU A 79 7.08 6.85 -2.61
CA LEU A 79 7.73 8.16 -2.55
C LEU A 79 8.95 8.16 -1.62
N GLY A 80 8.82 7.62 -0.41
CA GLY A 80 9.93 7.51 0.54
C GLY A 80 11.06 6.60 0.05
N LEU A 81 10.75 5.68 -0.88
CA LEU A 81 11.69 4.74 -1.48
C LEU A 81 11.87 4.96 -2.99
N ALA A 82 11.72 6.19 -3.49
CA ALA A 82 11.77 6.48 -4.93
C ALA A 82 13.09 6.08 -5.62
N GLN A 83 14.16 5.85 -4.85
CA GLN A 83 15.46 5.36 -5.35
C GLN A 83 15.57 3.81 -5.39
N VAL A 84 14.56 3.09 -4.90
CA VAL A 84 14.50 1.63 -4.83
C VAL A 84 13.49 1.16 -5.88
N PRO A 85 13.96 0.64 -7.04
CA PRO A 85 13.07 0.22 -8.13
C PRO A 85 12.03 -0.82 -7.70
N GLN A 86 12.37 -1.71 -6.77
CA GLN A 86 11.45 -2.75 -6.27
C GLN A 86 10.29 -2.21 -5.41
N SER A 87 10.31 -0.93 -5.01
CA SER A 87 9.26 -0.38 -4.16
C SER A 87 7.89 -0.36 -4.84
N ILE A 88 7.84 -0.15 -6.15
CA ILE A 88 6.56 -0.18 -6.87
C ILE A 88 5.96 -1.58 -6.95
N ASP A 89 6.81 -2.60 -7.11
CA ASP A 89 6.39 -3.99 -7.20
C ASP A 89 5.78 -4.46 -5.89
N ILE A 90 6.46 -4.16 -4.78
CA ILE A 90 5.96 -4.45 -3.42
C ILE A 90 4.66 -3.71 -3.15
N ALA A 91 4.58 -2.43 -3.52
CA ALA A 91 3.35 -1.64 -3.37
C ALA A 91 2.18 -2.23 -4.15
N ALA A 92 2.41 -2.65 -5.39
CA ALA A 92 1.39 -3.29 -6.23
C ALA A 92 0.93 -4.63 -5.63
N GLU A 93 1.86 -5.46 -5.15
CA GLU A 93 1.56 -6.77 -4.57
C GLU A 93 0.67 -6.65 -3.33
N VAL A 94 1.11 -5.87 -2.33
CA VAL A 94 0.34 -5.71 -1.08
C VAL A 94 -1.02 -5.06 -1.32
N PHE A 95 -1.11 -4.14 -2.28
CA PHE A 95 -2.37 -3.46 -2.63
C PHE A 95 -3.35 -4.42 -3.32
N VAL A 96 -2.89 -5.20 -4.29
CA VAL A 96 -3.72 -6.20 -4.98
C VAL A 96 -4.18 -7.29 -4.02
N ASP A 97 -3.32 -7.75 -3.12
CA ASP A 97 -3.68 -8.73 -2.10
C ASP A 97 -4.73 -8.18 -1.12
N PHE A 98 -4.61 -6.91 -0.72
CA PHE A 98 -5.65 -6.25 0.06
C PHE A 98 -6.98 -6.19 -0.70
N TRP A 99 -6.95 -5.73 -1.95
CA TRP A 99 -8.15 -5.68 -2.80
C TRP A 99 -8.83 -7.03 -2.92
N ASN A 100 -8.06 -8.08 -3.21
CA ASN A 100 -8.56 -9.42 -3.43
C ASN A 100 -9.23 -10.02 -2.19
N ARG A 101 -8.87 -9.56 -0.98
CA ARG A 101 -9.57 -9.91 0.27
C ARG A 101 -10.84 -9.09 0.48
N LYS A 102 -10.83 -7.81 0.11
CA LYS A 102 -11.91 -6.86 0.38
C LYS A 102 -13.09 -6.99 -0.58
N ARG A 103 -12.85 -6.98 -1.90
CA ARG A 103 -13.86 -7.10 -2.99
C ARG A 103 -15.16 -6.29 -2.73
N ALA A 104 -15.04 -4.97 -2.68
CA ALA A 104 -16.13 -4.05 -2.33
C ALA A 104 -16.42 -3.02 -3.44
N GLU A 105 -17.41 -2.15 -3.26
CA GLU A 105 -17.81 -1.10 -4.24
C GLU A 105 -16.80 0.07 -4.34
N GLU A 106 -15.49 -0.22 -4.32
CA GLU A 106 -14.39 0.74 -4.42
C GLU A 106 -13.54 0.49 -5.69
N ASP A 107 -14.07 -0.24 -6.69
CA ASP A 107 -13.41 -0.56 -7.97
C ASP A 107 -12.73 0.65 -8.62
N ASN A 108 -13.40 1.80 -8.64
CA ASN A 108 -12.87 3.01 -9.28
C ASN A 108 -11.58 3.51 -8.60
N ASP A 109 -11.49 3.43 -7.28
CA ASP A 109 -10.31 3.86 -6.53
C ASP A 109 -9.14 2.90 -6.76
N VAL A 110 -9.45 1.59 -6.79
CA VAL A 110 -8.47 0.54 -7.10
C VAL A 110 -7.95 0.69 -8.53
N VAL A 111 -8.85 0.89 -9.50
CA VAL A 111 -8.50 1.07 -10.91
C VAL A 111 -7.71 2.35 -11.11
N SER A 112 -8.09 3.45 -10.46
CA SER A 112 -7.35 4.71 -10.53
C SER A 112 -5.92 4.55 -10.01
N PHE A 113 -5.75 3.91 -8.86
CA PHE A 113 -4.45 3.68 -8.25
C PHE A 113 -3.57 2.73 -9.06
N LEU A 114 -4.11 1.58 -9.50
CA LEU A 114 -3.39 0.63 -10.34
C LEU A 114 -3.01 1.25 -11.69
N SER A 115 -3.91 2.02 -12.31
CA SER A 115 -3.62 2.74 -13.56
C SER A 115 -2.47 3.73 -13.40
N PHE A 116 -2.43 4.44 -12.27
CA PHE A 116 -1.29 5.31 -11.94
C PHE A 116 0.03 4.49 -11.88
N MET A 117 0.04 3.36 -11.19
CA MET A 117 1.25 2.52 -11.08
C MET A 117 1.69 1.94 -12.43
N LEU A 118 0.75 1.58 -13.32
CA LEU A 118 1.05 1.07 -14.66
C LEU A 118 1.74 2.11 -15.56
N THR A 119 1.64 3.40 -15.25
CA THR A 119 2.36 4.46 -16.00
C THR A 119 3.80 4.67 -15.53
N HIS A 120 4.22 3.98 -14.47
CA HIS A 120 5.56 4.11 -13.93
C HIS A 120 6.61 3.44 -14.85
N PRO A 121 7.82 4.00 -15.00
CA PRO A 121 8.87 3.41 -15.84
C PRO A 121 9.23 1.97 -15.48
N ASP A 122 9.15 1.63 -14.19
CA ASP A 122 9.39 0.27 -13.66
C ASP A 122 8.10 -0.57 -13.56
N GLY A 123 7.02 -0.19 -14.27
CA GLY A 123 5.68 -0.77 -14.13
C GLY A 123 5.44 -2.11 -14.85
N ASP A 124 6.47 -2.71 -15.47
CA ASP A 124 6.30 -3.98 -16.21
C ASP A 124 5.83 -5.12 -15.31
N TYR A 125 6.39 -5.22 -14.09
CA TYR A 125 5.96 -6.22 -13.11
C TYR A 125 4.63 -5.85 -12.45
N VAL A 126 4.34 -4.55 -12.30
CA VAL A 126 3.02 -4.07 -11.88
C VAL A 126 1.92 -4.57 -12.82
N ALA A 127 2.17 -4.63 -14.13
CA ALA A 127 1.20 -5.15 -15.09
C ALA A 127 0.88 -6.63 -14.86
N GLU A 128 1.86 -7.45 -14.47
CA GLU A 128 1.65 -8.84 -14.09
C GLU A 128 0.82 -8.94 -12.80
N THR A 129 1.19 -8.17 -11.78
CA THR A 129 0.51 -8.15 -10.48
C THR A 129 -0.94 -7.63 -10.60
N ALA A 130 -1.16 -6.57 -11.37
CA ALA A 130 -2.47 -5.96 -11.58
C ALA A 130 -3.44 -6.90 -12.32
N ARG A 131 -2.97 -7.87 -13.13
CA ARG A 131 -3.82 -8.94 -13.68
C ARG A 131 -4.46 -9.81 -12.62
N ASN A 132 -3.80 -9.94 -11.47
CA ASN A 132 -4.31 -10.73 -10.36
C ASN A 132 -5.36 -9.98 -9.54
N ALA A 133 -5.62 -8.69 -9.83
CA ALA A 133 -6.70 -7.94 -9.22
C ALA A 133 -8.06 -8.45 -9.71
N VAL A 134 -8.74 -9.21 -8.84
CA VAL A 134 -9.98 -9.91 -9.17
C VAL A 134 -11.05 -8.90 -9.59
N GLY A 135 -11.62 -9.10 -10.78
CA GLY A 135 -12.73 -8.30 -11.31
C GLY A 135 -12.33 -7.02 -12.04
N LEU A 136 -11.04 -6.69 -12.15
CA LEU A 136 -10.59 -5.39 -12.66
C LEU A 136 -9.82 -5.44 -14.00
N ALA A 137 -9.53 -6.62 -14.53
CA ALA A 137 -8.69 -6.79 -15.73
C ALA A 137 -9.20 -6.00 -16.96
N ASP A 138 -10.52 -6.02 -17.21
CA ASP A 138 -11.15 -5.29 -18.32
C ASP A 138 -11.00 -3.76 -18.15
N GLN A 139 -11.22 -3.25 -16.94
CA GLN A 139 -11.17 -1.82 -16.64
C GLN A 139 -9.74 -1.27 -16.73
N LEU A 140 -8.76 -2.09 -16.34
CA LEU A 140 -7.34 -1.77 -16.44
C LEU A 140 -6.79 -1.91 -17.87
N GLY A 141 -7.59 -2.45 -18.80
CA GLY A 141 -7.18 -2.66 -20.20
C GLY A 141 -6.09 -3.71 -20.37
N ILE A 142 -5.86 -4.57 -19.38
CA ILE A 142 -4.70 -5.47 -19.36
C ILE A 142 -4.92 -6.72 -20.22
N ASP A 143 -6.17 -7.13 -20.46
CA ASP A 143 -6.51 -8.26 -21.33
C ASP A 143 -6.25 -7.98 -22.83
N LYS A 144 -6.01 -6.72 -23.22
CA LYS A 144 -5.75 -6.36 -24.63
C LYS A 144 -4.29 -6.49 -25.05
N ALA A 145 -3.37 -6.84 -24.13
CA ALA A 145 -1.94 -6.91 -24.43
C ALA A 145 -1.47 -8.26 -25.02
N LYS A 146 -2.37 -9.19 -25.36
CA LYS A 146 -1.99 -10.47 -26.00
C LYS A 146 -2.35 -10.65 -27.48
N ASP A 147 -3.04 -9.70 -28.11
CA ASP A 147 -3.41 -9.81 -29.53
C ASP A 147 -3.12 -8.52 -30.31
N ALA A 148 -1.87 -8.06 -30.29
CA ALA A 148 -1.34 -7.20 -31.34
C ALA A 148 -0.27 -8.00 -32.09
N LYS A 149 -0.71 -8.54 -33.22
CA LYS A 149 -0.01 -9.37 -34.21
C LYS A 149 1.30 -8.77 -34.71
#